data_AF-X1AVL1-F1
#
_entry.id   AF-X1AVL1-F1
#
_cell.length_a   1.000
_cell.length_b   1.000
_cell.length_c   1.000
_cell.angle_alpha   90.00
_cell.angle_beta   90.00
_cell.angle_gamma   90.00
#
_symmetry.space_group_name_H-M   'P 1'
#
loop_
_entity.id
_entity.type
_entity.pdbx_description
1 polymer ?
#
loop_
_entity_poly.entity_id
_entity_poly.type
_entity_poly.pdbx_seq_one_letter_code
_entity_poly.pdbx_strand_id
1 'polypeptide(L)' 'MAGVDADNILGLIDSNKGEIICKDCLTEEELSHIAEEEAITQDKILKDDSYLCNRCNKKL' A
#
# COMPACT_ATOMS: atom_id res chain seq x y z
N MET A 1 13.62 -15.49 7.61
CA MET A 1 13.38 -14.35 6.70
C MET A 1 12.25 -13.57 7.32
N ALA A 2 12.45 -12.29 7.66
CA ALA A 2 11.36 -11.44 8.10
C ALA A 2 10.48 -11.19 6.87
N GLY A 3 9.50 -12.08 6.67
CA GLY A 3 8.47 -11.88 5.66
C GLY A 3 7.72 -10.65 6.09
N VAL A 4 7.68 -9.64 5.23
CA VAL A 4 6.66 -8.61 5.35
C VAL A 4 5.35 -9.38 5.21
N ASP A 5 4.56 -9.48 6.28
CA ASP A 5 3.28 -10.19 6.27
C ASP A 5 2.40 -9.52 5.22
N ALA A 6 2.36 -10.10 4.02
CA ALA A 6 1.56 -9.57 2.91
C ALA A 6 0.09 -9.41 3.28
N ASP A 7 -0.37 -10.17 4.29
CA ASP A 7 -1.71 -10.10 4.88
C ASP A 7 -2.02 -8.72 5.52
N ASN A 8 -0.99 -8.04 6.05
CA ASN A 8 -1.13 -6.74 6.70
C ASN A 8 -0.98 -5.54 5.74
N ILE A 9 -0.76 -5.79 4.46
CA ILE A 9 -0.63 -4.74 3.44
C ILE A 9 -2.03 -4.28 3.04
N LEU A 10 -2.32 -3.01 3.30
CA LEU A 10 -3.56 -2.36 2.90
C LEU A 10 -3.42 -1.67 1.56
N GLY A 11 -2.21 -1.21 1.21
CA GLY A 11 -1.92 -0.58 -0.08
C GLY A 11 -0.42 -0.34 -0.29
N LEU A 12 -0.08 0.43 -1.30
CA LEU A 12 1.29 0.91 -1.54
C LEU A 12 1.29 2.38 -1.92
N ILE A 13 2.45 3.00 -1.73
CA ILE A 13 2.76 4.35 -2.16
C ILE A 13 3.74 4.22 -3.32
N ASP A 14 3.26 4.52 -4.52
CA ASP A 14 4.10 4.63 -5.70
C ASP A 14 4.98 5.87 -5.50
N SER A 15 6.24 5.64 -5.18
CA SER A 15 7.20 6.72 -4.87
C SER A 15 7.64 7.48 -6.13
N ASN A 16 7.40 6.92 -7.32
CA ASN A 16 7.73 7.53 -8.60
C ASN A 16 6.65 8.53 -9.03
N LYS A 17 5.38 8.21 -8.78
CA LYS A 17 4.21 9.02 -9.13
C LYS A 17 3.62 9.79 -7.94
N GLY A 18 3.99 9.43 -6.71
CA GLY A 18 3.40 9.97 -5.49
C GLY A 18 1.93 9.55 -5.31
N GLU A 19 1.56 8.37 -5.80
CA GLU A 19 0.18 7.89 -5.77
C GLU A 19 -0.02 6.80 -4.72
N ILE A 20 -1.11 6.90 -3.96
CA ILE A 20 -1.50 5.87 -3.00
C ILE A 20 -2.49 4.92 -3.67
N ILE A 21 -2.20 3.63 -3.66
CA ILE A 21 -3.03 2.60 -4.29
C ILE A 21 -3.40 1.56 -3.24
N CYS A 22 -4.69 1.27 -3.06
CA CYS A 22 -5.13 0.23 -2.14
C CYS A 22 -4.98 -1.17 -2.70
N LYS A 23 -4.95 -2.19 -1.84
CA LYS A 23 -4.82 -3.59 -2.22
C LYS A 23 -5.89 -4.04 -3.22
N ASP A 24 -7.09 -3.47 -3.14
CA ASP A 24 -8.17 -3.75 -4.11
C ASP A 24 -7.90 -3.17 -5.51
N CYS A 25 -7.14 -2.08 -5.58
CA CYS A 25 -6.74 -1.43 -6.83
C CYS A 25 -5.36 -1.85 -7.32
N LEU A 26 -4.63 -2.61 -6.49
CA LEU A 26 -3.34 -3.18 -6.79
C LEU A 26 -3.49 -4.46 -7.60
N THR A 27 -2.60 -4.61 -8.57
CA THR A 27 -2.44 -5.85 -9.30
C THR A 27 -1.35 -6.68 -8.65
N GLU A 28 -1.35 -8.00 -8.87
CA GLU A 28 -0.35 -8.92 -8.33
C GLU A 28 1.08 -8.55 -8.76
N GLU A 29 1.23 -7.93 -9.94
CA GLU A 29 2.52 -7.39 -10.42
C GLU A 29 3.02 -6.26 -9.51
N GLU A 30 2.22 -5.23 -9.26
CA GLU A 30 2.58 -4.10 -8.39
C GLU A 30 2.83 -4.57 -6.94
N LEU A 31 2.05 -5.56 -6.48
CA LEU A 31 2.25 -6.19 -5.17
C LEU A 31 3.58 -6.95 -5.07
N SER A 32 4.10 -7.47 -6.19
CA SER A 32 5.42 -8.10 -6.24
C SER A 32 6.56 -7.07 -6.24
N HIS A 33 6.31 -5.89 -6.79
CA HIS A 33 7.23 -4.74 -6.73
C HIS A 33 7.17 -3.98 -5.41
N ILE A 34 6.25 -4.35 -4.51
CA ILE A 34 6.09 -3.69 -3.21
C ILE A 34 7.32 -3.81 -2.29
N ALA A 35 8.24 -4.74 -2.58
CA ALA A 35 9.52 -4.84 -1.89
C ALA A 35 10.48 -3.69 -2.26
N GLU A 36 10.29 -3.09 -3.43
CA GLU A 36 11.03 -1.93 -3.93
C GLU A 36 10.32 -0.61 -3.60
N GLU A 37 9.01 -0.66 -3.37
CA GLU A 37 8.15 0.49 -3.05
C GLU A 37 7.76 0.58 -1.57
N GLU A 38 7.14 1.68 -1.18
CA GLU A 38 6.71 1.85 0.22
C GLU A 38 5.31 1.26 0.44
N ALA A 39 5.26 0.07 1.03
CA ALA A 39 4.01 -0.57 1.42
C ALA A 39 3.30 0.22 2.55
N ILE A 40 1.98 0.37 2.43
CA ILE A 40 1.13 0.86 3.51
C ILE A 40 0.56 -0.36 4.22
N THR A 41 1.02 -0.57 5.44
CA THR A 41 0.51 -1.64 6.31
C THR A 41 -0.48 -1.08 7.33
N GLN A 42 -1.28 -1.98 7.91
CA GLN A 42 -2.23 -1.62 8.96
C GLN A 42 -1.57 -0.91 10.17
N ASP A 43 -0.33 -1.26 10.52
CA ASP A 43 0.43 -0.56 11.59
C ASP A 43 0.75 0.90 11.24
N LYS A 44 0.98 1.17 9.94
CA LYS A 44 1.30 2.50 9.44
C LYS A 44 0.06 3.42 9.44
N ILE A 45 -1.09 2.89 9.04
CA ILE A 45 -2.37 3.61 9.07
C ILE A 45 -2.82 3.95 10.49
N LEU A 46 -2.57 3.07 11.47
CA LEU A 46 -2.85 3.38 12.87
C LEU A 46 -2.07 4.60 13.39
N LYS A 47 -0.97 4.97 12.73
CA LYS A 47 -0.18 6.18 13.03
C LYS A 47 -0.56 7.37 12.15
N ASP A 48 -0.97 7.11 10.90
CA ASP A 48 -1.35 8.11 9.90
C ASP A 48 -2.74 7.79 9.33
N ASP A 49 -3.79 8.44 9.86
CA ASP A 49 -5.21 8.19 9.51
C ASP A 49 -5.62 8.74 8.12
N SER A 50 -4.65 9.11 7.28
CA SER A 50 -4.86 9.97 6.12
C SER A 50 -4.61 9.31 4.76
N TYR A 51 -4.32 8.00 4.73
CA TYR A 51 -4.08 7.31 3.45
C TYR A 51 -5.40 7.11 2.68
N LEU A 52 -5.48 7.74 1.51
CA LEU A 52 -6.61 7.66 0.58
C LEU A 52 -6.10 7.11 -0.75
N CYS A 53 -6.76 6.07 -1.27
CA CYS A 53 -6.41 5.52 -2.56
C CYS A 53 -6.79 6.49 -3.69
N ASN A 54 -5.83 6.88 -4.53
CA ASN A 54 -6.06 7.76 -5.68
C ASN A 54 -6.98 7.15 -6.74
N ARG A 55 -7.00 5.81 -6.87
CA ARG A 55 -7.80 5.13 -7.91
C ARG A 55 -9.28 5.02 -7.56
N CYS A 56 -9.59 4.65 -6.32
CA CYS A 56 -10.98 4.42 -5.90
C CYS A 56 -11.48 5.41 -4.86
N ASN A 57 -10.66 6.37 -4.43
CA ASN A 57 -10.95 7.35 -3.37
C ASN A 57 -11.42 6.70 -2.06
N LYS A 58 -11.08 5.43 -1.82
CA LYS A 58 -11.34 4.77 -0.54
C LYS A 58 -10.22 5.08 0.45
N LYS A 59 -10.60 5.28 1.72
CA LYS A 59 -9.64 5.25 2.81
C LYS A 59 -9.08 3.83 2.98
N LEU A 60 -7.80 3.79 3.31
CA LEU A 60 -7.04 2.60 3.65
C LEU A 60 -7.09 2.32 5.14
#